data_AF-A0AAW9IYS9-F1
#
_entry.id   AF-A0AAW9IYS9-F1
#
_cell.length_a   1.000
_cell.length_b   1.000
_cell.length_c   1.000
_cell.angle_alpha   90.00
_cell.angle_beta   90.00
_cell.angle_gamma   90.00
#
_symmetry.space_group_name_H-M   'P 1'
#
loop_
_entity.id
_entity.type
_entity.pdbx_description
1 polymer ?
#
loop_
_entity_poly.entity_id
_entity_poly.type
_entity_poly.pdbx_seq_one_letter_code
_entity_poly.pdbx_strand_id
1 'polypeptide(L)'
;LNTICLILSPIALFLMIIYSYTKRFTWMCHLVLGITSAAAPVGAWLAVTGKIIFLPLVMGAANTLWVAGFDIIYGAQDYEFDTNNGIHSIPARFGVKNALLISRAFHVIALICLVIVGLLSNELGTLYYIGLFI
;
A
#
# COMPACT_ATOMS: atom_id res chain seq x y z
N LEU A 1 5.48 -17.08 16.66
CA LEU A 1 5.65 -15.63 16.45
C LEU A 1 6.51 -15.05 17.57
N ASN A 2 7.21 -13.93 17.31
CA ASN A 2 8.13 -13.30 18.26
C ASN A 2 7.51 -12.09 18.99
N THR A 3 8.21 -11.58 20.02
CA THR A 3 7.76 -10.46 20.85
C THR A 3 7.54 -9.17 20.05
N ILE A 4 8.33 -8.91 19.00
CA ILE A 4 8.13 -7.73 18.13
C ILE A 4 6.74 -7.79 17.48
N CYS A 5 6.36 -8.95 16.95
CA CYS A 5 5.03 -9.12 16.35
C CYS A 5 3.90 -8.97 17.38
N LEU A 6 4.11 -9.46 18.61
CA LEU A 6 3.13 -9.27 19.69
C LEU A 6 2.94 -7.79 20.02
N ILE A 7 4.03 -7.03 20.15
CA ILE A 7 4.01 -5.58 20.43
C ILE A 7 3.35 -4.79 19.30
N LEU A 8 3.57 -5.18 18.04
CA LEU A 8 2.99 -4.51 16.88
C LEU A 8 1.55 -4.95 16.55
N SER A 9 1.10 -6.08 17.08
CA SER A 9 -0.24 -6.61 16.79
C SER A 9 -1.40 -5.67 17.11
N PRO A 10 -1.39 -4.86 18.20
CA PRO A 10 -2.45 -3.88 18.44
C PRO A 10 -2.49 -2.78 17.38
N ILE A 11 -1.32 -2.38 16.84
CA ILE A 11 -1.24 -1.38 15.77
C ILE A 11 -1.81 -1.94 14.47
N ALA A 12 -1.46 -3.18 14.11
CA ALA A 12 -2.00 -3.85 12.94
C ALA A 12 -3.52 -4.03 13.04
N LEU A 13 -4.03 -4.45 14.21
CA LEU A 13 -5.47 -4.56 14.47
C LEU A 13 -6.18 -3.21 14.39
N PHE A 14 -5.61 -2.16 14.98
CA PHE A 14 -6.17 -0.82 14.90
C PHE A 14 -6.31 -0.35 13.45
N LEU A 15 -5.26 -0.53 12.63
CA LEU A 15 -5.27 -0.19 11.21
C LEU A 15 -6.33 -1.00 10.43
N MET A 16 -6.46 -2.30 10.73
CA MET A 16 -7.49 -3.18 10.14
C MET A 16 -8.92 -2.77 10.49
N ILE A 17 -9.15 -2.21 11.68
CA ILE A 17 -10.47 -1.74 12.08
C ILE A 17 -10.76 -0.37 11.44
N ILE A 18 -9.81 0.55 11.48
CA ILE A 18 -10.07 1.94 11.14
C ILE A 18 -10.12 2.21 9.64
N TYR A 19 -9.41 1.43 8.80
CA TYR A 19 -9.27 1.78 7.37
C TYR A 19 -10.62 1.94 6.67
N SER A 20 -11.61 1.09 6.96
CA SER A 20 -12.96 1.15 6.38
C SER A 20 -13.72 2.45 6.70
N TYR A 21 -13.34 3.14 7.78
CA TYR A 21 -13.95 4.39 8.21
C TYR A 21 -13.23 5.62 7.64
N THR A 22 -12.00 5.49 7.14
CA THR A 22 -11.17 6.63 6.72
C THR A 22 -11.78 7.48 5.62
N LYS A 23 -12.51 6.85 4.70
CA LYS A 23 -13.25 7.52 3.63
C LYS A 23 -14.33 8.49 4.14
N ARG A 24 -14.73 8.43 5.41
CA ARG A 24 -15.69 9.37 6.01
C ARG A 24 -15.06 10.69 6.45
N PHE A 25 -13.73 10.80 6.48
CA PHE A 25 -13.04 11.99 6.97
C PHE A 25 -11.82 12.41 6.15
N THR A 26 -11.27 11.52 5.31
CA THR A 26 -10.12 11.85 4.46
C THR A 26 -10.15 11.11 3.13
N TRP A 27 -9.70 11.82 2.09
CA TRP A 27 -9.48 11.28 0.74
C TRP A 27 -8.24 10.39 0.67
N MET A 28 -7.39 10.41 1.70
CA MET A 28 -6.21 9.53 1.81
C MET A 28 -6.57 8.09 2.19
N CYS A 29 -7.85 7.72 2.17
CA CYS A 29 -8.35 6.39 2.52
C CYS A 29 -7.65 5.26 1.76
N HIS A 30 -7.33 5.47 0.47
CA HIS A 30 -6.57 4.54 -0.35
C HIS A 30 -5.17 4.24 0.21
N LEU A 31 -4.48 5.26 0.74
CA LEU A 31 -3.16 5.09 1.38
C LEU A 31 -3.28 4.36 2.71
N VAL A 32 -4.32 4.64 3.50
CA VAL A 32 -4.53 3.90 4.76
C VAL A 32 -4.82 2.43 4.49
N LEU A 33 -5.64 2.11 3.49
CA LEU A 33 -5.85 0.74 3.02
C LEU A 33 -4.52 0.08 2.61
N GLY A 34 -3.70 0.80 1.84
CA GLY A 34 -2.38 0.30 1.42
C GLY A 34 -1.44 0.02 2.59
N ILE A 35 -1.37 0.91 3.59
CA ILE A 35 -0.56 0.73 4.81
C ILE A 35 -1.06 -0.46 5.61
N THR A 36 -2.38 -0.59 5.78
CA THR A 36 -3.01 -1.72 6.45
C THR A 36 -2.64 -3.04 5.75
N SER A 37 -2.72 -3.08 4.41
CA SER A 37 -2.29 -4.24 3.62
C SER A 37 -0.79 -4.52 3.76
N ALA A 38 0.05 -3.49 3.82
CA ALA A 38 1.51 -3.62 3.94
C ALA A 38 1.95 -4.25 5.27
N ALA A 39 1.08 -4.26 6.29
CA ALA A 39 1.32 -5.01 7.51
C ALA A 39 1.53 -6.51 7.24
N ALA A 40 0.97 -7.07 6.16
CA ALA A 40 1.17 -8.47 5.80
C ALA A 40 2.61 -8.79 5.37
N PRO A 41 3.20 -8.19 4.31
CA PRO A 41 4.58 -8.48 3.92
C PRO A 41 5.61 -8.05 4.97
N VAL A 42 5.42 -6.88 5.61
CA VAL A 42 6.31 -6.42 6.69
C VAL A 42 6.21 -7.34 7.90
N GLY A 43 4.99 -7.68 8.31
CA GLY A 43 4.73 -8.57 9.44
C GLY A 43 5.26 -9.98 9.20
N ALA A 44 5.15 -10.51 7.99
CA ALA A 44 5.73 -11.80 7.61
C ALA A 44 7.26 -11.80 7.78
N TRP A 45 7.94 -10.76 7.28
CA TRP A 45 9.39 -10.61 7.49
C TRP A 45 9.75 -10.57 8.98
N LEU A 46 9.04 -9.74 9.74
CA LEU A 46 9.28 -9.60 11.18
C LEU A 46 9.02 -10.92 11.90
N ALA A 47 7.98 -11.68 11.54
CA ALA A 47 7.63 -12.94 12.17
C ALA A 47 8.69 -14.03 11.96
N VAL A 48 9.28 -14.08 10.76
CA VAL A 48 10.31 -15.08 10.40
C VAL A 48 11.68 -14.68 10.91
N THR A 49 12.09 -13.42 10.72
CA THR A 49 13.47 -12.99 10.98
C THR A 49 13.69 -12.39 12.36
N GLY A 50 12.64 -11.81 12.96
CA GLY A 50 12.76 -11.01 14.19
C GLY A 50 13.58 -9.73 14.03
N LYS A 51 13.88 -9.29 12.80
CA LYS A 51 14.78 -8.15 12.53
C LYS A 51 14.04 -7.00 11.88
N ILE A 52 14.17 -5.81 12.48
CA ILE A 52 13.72 -4.55 11.87
C ILE A 52 14.90 -3.97 11.08
N ILE A 53 14.86 -4.14 9.77
CA ILE A 53 15.83 -3.55 8.84
C ILE A 53 15.09 -2.77 7.76
N PHE A 54 15.84 -2.06 6.92
CA PHE A 54 15.26 -1.19 5.90
C PHE A 54 14.49 -1.95 4.80
N LEU A 55 15.00 -3.12 4.40
CA LEU A 55 14.45 -3.91 3.29
C LEU A 55 12.92 -4.18 3.36
N PRO A 56 12.36 -4.77 4.45
CA PRO A 56 10.91 -5.00 4.52
C PRO A 56 10.10 -3.70 4.53
N LEU A 57 10.66 -2.58 5.00
CA LEU A 57 9.97 -1.29 4.96
C LEU A 57 9.83 -0.77 3.51
N VAL A 58 10.85 -0.97 2.67
CA VAL A 58 10.77 -0.66 1.24
C VAL A 58 9.75 -1.57 0.53
N MET A 59 9.71 -2.86 0.89
CA MET A 59 8.67 -3.78 0.41
C MET A 59 7.26 -3.32 0.84
N GLY A 60 7.12 -2.88 2.08
CA GLY A 60 5.86 -2.32 2.60
C GLY A 60 5.43 -1.05 1.87
N ALA A 61 6.38 -0.17 1.53
CA ALA A 61 6.12 1.03 0.73
C ALA A 61 5.67 0.66 -0.70
N ALA A 62 6.33 -0.30 -1.35
CA ALA A 62 5.92 -0.82 -2.65
C ALA A 62 4.48 -1.37 -2.60
N ASN A 63 4.18 -2.21 -1.62
CA ASN A 63 2.83 -2.75 -1.42
C ASN A 63 1.81 -1.63 -1.19
N THR A 64 2.10 -0.69 -0.29
CA THR A 64 1.21 0.42 0.02
C THR A 64 0.83 1.21 -1.23
N LEU A 65 1.82 1.59 -2.03
CA LEU A 65 1.62 2.39 -3.24
C LEU A 65 0.90 1.59 -4.32
N TRP A 66 1.25 0.31 -4.50
CA TRP A 66 0.55 -0.55 -5.44
C TRP A 66 -0.93 -0.72 -5.06
N VAL A 67 -1.20 -1.02 -3.79
CA VAL A 67 -2.55 -1.19 -3.26
C VAL A 67 -3.37 0.09 -3.40
N ALA A 68 -2.84 1.20 -2.92
CA ALA A 68 -3.49 2.50 -3.05
C ALA A 68 -3.72 2.87 -4.52
N GLY A 69 -2.73 2.61 -5.38
CA GLY A 69 -2.81 2.88 -6.82
C GLY A 69 -3.95 2.13 -7.49
N PHE A 70 -4.09 0.82 -7.24
CA PHE A 70 -5.19 0.05 -7.84
C PHE A 70 -6.54 0.45 -7.21
N ASP A 71 -6.59 0.68 -5.90
CA ASP A 71 -7.82 1.06 -5.20
C ASP A 71 -8.37 2.41 -5.68
N ILE A 72 -7.50 3.34 -6.09
CA ILE A 72 -7.90 4.58 -6.76
C ILE A 72 -8.60 4.30 -8.10
N ILE A 73 -8.16 3.29 -8.86
CA ILE A 73 -8.80 2.90 -10.14
C ILE A 73 -10.21 2.34 -9.87
N TYR A 74 -10.39 1.55 -8.81
CA TYR A 74 -11.71 1.08 -8.42
C TYR A 74 -12.59 2.23 -7.92
N GLY A 75 -12.08 3.09 -7.03
CA GLY A 75 -12.82 4.25 -6.54
C GLY A 75 -13.20 5.24 -7.65
N ALA A 76 -12.48 5.24 -8.78
CA ALA A 76 -12.85 6.07 -9.92
C ALA A 76 -14.18 5.63 -10.57
N GLN A 77 -14.57 4.37 -10.41
CA GLN A 77 -15.86 3.85 -10.86
C GLN A 77 -17.00 4.28 -9.92
N ASP A 78 -16.69 4.53 -8.64
CA ASP A 78 -17.63 4.99 -7.63
C ASP A 78 -17.77 6.53 -7.58
N TYR A 79 -17.17 7.26 -8.54
CA TYR A 79 -17.07 8.73 -8.52
C TYR A 79 -18.41 9.45 -8.27
N GLU A 80 -19.46 9.09 -9.00
CA GLU A 80 -20.77 9.72 -8.85
C GLU A 80 -21.39 9.42 -7.48
N PHE A 81 -21.29 8.16 -7.04
CA PHE A 81 -21.79 7.73 -5.74
C PHE A 81 -21.06 8.46 -4.62
N ASP A 82 -19.73 8.48 -4.65
CA ASP A 82 -18.89 9.10 -3.63
C ASP A 82 -19.16 10.60 -3.53
N THR A 83 -19.28 11.28 -4.68
CA THR A 83 -19.56 12.72 -4.73
C THR A 83 -20.95 13.04 -4.18
N ASN A 84 -21.97 12.27 -4.56
CA ASN A 84 -23.36 12.47 -4.13
C ASN A 84 -23.57 12.17 -2.64
N ASN A 85 -22.75 11.28 -2.05
CA ASN A 85 -22.86 10.87 -0.65
C ASN A 85 -21.79 11.51 0.26
N GLY A 86 -21.01 12.46 -0.25
CA GLY A 86 -19.96 13.15 0.53
C GLY A 86 -18.85 12.21 1.02
N ILE A 87 -18.58 11.13 0.29
CA ILE A 87 -17.48 10.21 0.58
C ILE A 87 -16.17 10.84 0.13
N HIS A 88 -15.17 10.81 0.99
CA HIS A 88 -13.85 11.33 0.69
C HIS A 88 -12.99 10.24 0.05
N SER A 89 -12.78 10.36 -1.26
CA SER A 89 -11.85 9.54 -2.04
C SER A 89 -11.00 10.43 -2.94
N ILE A 90 -9.86 9.91 -3.44
CA ILE A 90 -9.03 10.63 -4.41
C ILE A 90 -9.83 10.98 -5.67
N PRO A 91 -10.61 10.06 -6.27
CA PRO A 91 -11.50 10.38 -7.39
C PRO A 91 -12.52 11.47 -7.07
N ALA A 92 -13.24 11.39 -5.95
CA ALA A 92 -14.23 12.41 -5.59
C ALA A 92 -13.61 13.80 -5.35
N ARG A 93 -12.37 13.85 -4.83
CA ARG A 93 -11.67 15.11 -4.55
C ARG A 93 -10.99 15.74 -5.77
N PHE A 94 -10.36 14.93 -6.61
CA PHE A 94 -9.50 15.41 -7.70
C PHE A 94 -10.09 15.18 -9.10
N GLY A 95 -11.22 14.49 -9.19
CA GLY A 95 -11.82 14.04 -10.42
C GLY A 95 -11.14 12.78 -10.98
N VAL A 96 -11.90 12.00 -11.76
CA VAL A 96 -11.44 10.72 -12.34
C VAL A 96 -10.12 10.85 -13.12
N LYS A 97 -10.00 11.87 -13.98
CA LYS A 97 -8.79 12.07 -14.79
C LYS A 97 -7.52 12.22 -13.94
N ASN A 98 -7.57 13.08 -12.91
CA ASN A 98 -6.40 13.32 -12.05
C ASN A 98 -6.17 12.15 -11.10
N ALA A 99 -7.23 11.48 -10.64
CA ALA A 99 -7.11 10.26 -9.86
C ALA A 99 -6.34 9.17 -10.60
N LEU A 100 -6.63 8.95 -11.89
CA LEU A 100 -5.89 8.00 -12.72
C LEU A 100 -4.43 8.43 -12.96
N LEU A 101 -4.13 9.73 -12.98
CA LEU A 101 -2.74 10.23 -13.02
C LEU A 101 -2.01 9.95 -11.69
N ILE A 102 -2.67 10.18 -10.56
CA ILE A 102 -2.14 9.88 -9.22
C ILE A 102 -1.90 8.37 -9.07
N SER A 103 -2.86 7.54 -9.48
CA SER A 103 -2.75 6.08 -9.50
C SER A 103 -1.53 5.61 -10.30
N ARG A 104 -1.35 6.16 -11.52
CA ARG A 104 -0.17 5.87 -12.35
C ARG A 104 1.13 6.25 -11.65
N ALA A 105 1.18 7.43 -11.00
CA ALA A 105 2.36 7.84 -10.25
C ALA A 105 2.64 6.88 -9.09
N PHE A 106 1.61 6.43 -8.37
CA PHE A 106 1.76 5.44 -7.30
C PHE A 106 2.32 4.11 -7.83
N HIS A 107 1.82 3.60 -8.95
CA HIS A 107 2.35 2.37 -9.56
C HIS A 107 3.80 2.51 -10.04
N VAL A 108 4.17 3.66 -10.64
CA VAL A 108 5.56 3.93 -11.04
C VAL A 108 6.48 3.96 -9.82
N ILE A 109 6.06 4.64 -8.73
CA ILE A 109 6.87 4.70 -7.51
C ILE A 109 6.93 3.31 -6.83
N ALA A 110 5.85 2.53 -6.86
CA ALA A 110 5.85 1.16 -6.37
C ALA A 110 6.86 0.29 -7.12
N LEU A 111 6.92 0.40 -8.46
CA LEU A 111 7.91 -0.30 -9.27
C LEU A 111 9.34 0.13 -8.92
N ILE A 112 9.59 1.43 -8.71
CA ILE A 112 10.90 1.93 -8.26
C ILE A 112 11.25 1.32 -6.89
N CYS A 113 10.30 1.26 -5.94
CA CYS A 113 10.53 0.61 -4.65
C CYS A 113 10.88 -0.87 -4.80
N LEU A 114 10.23 -1.60 -5.72
CA LEU A 114 10.58 -3.00 -6.01
C LEU A 114 11.98 -3.14 -6.64
N VAL A 115 12.34 -2.26 -7.57
CA VAL A 115 13.72 -2.24 -8.10
C VAL A 115 14.73 -2.04 -6.96
N ILE A 116 14.45 -1.13 -6.02
CA ILE A 116 15.29 -0.92 -4.83
C ILE A 116 15.35 -2.17 -3.95
N VAL A 117 14.24 -2.89 -3.75
CA VAL A 117 14.23 -4.19 -3.03
C VAL A 117 15.16 -5.20 -3.69
N GLY A 118 15.14 -5.29 -5.03
CA GLY A 118 16.07 -6.10 -5.81
C GLY A 118 17.53 -5.72 -5.54
N LEU A 119 17.85 -4.43 -5.64
CA LEU A 119 19.21 -3.92 -5.42
C LEU A 119 19.71 -4.09 -3.98
N LEU A 120 18.82 -4.07 -2.99
CA LEU A 120 19.15 -4.26 -1.58
C LEU A 120 19.29 -5.75 -1.18
N SER A 121 18.89 -6.68 -2.06
CA SER A 121 18.85 -8.11 -1.75
C SER A 121 19.79 -8.89 -2.66
N ASN A 122 20.92 -9.31 -2.11
CA ASN A 122 21.93 -10.08 -2.87
C ASN A 122 21.46 -11.49 -3.29
N GLU A 123 20.39 -12.00 -2.69
CA GLU A 123 19.85 -13.34 -2.94
C GLU A 123 18.81 -13.37 -4.07
N LEU A 124 18.29 -12.20 -4.49
CA LEU A 124 17.29 -12.10 -5.54
C LEU A 124 17.97 -12.23 -6.92
N GLY A 125 17.79 -13.38 -7.56
CA GLY A 125 18.37 -13.67 -8.88
C GLY A 125 17.56 -13.10 -10.05
N THR A 126 17.95 -13.47 -11.27
CA THR A 126 17.35 -13.00 -12.54
C THR A 126 15.83 -13.17 -12.61
N LEU A 127 15.28 -14.23 -12.00
CA LEU A 127 13.83 -14.46 -11.97
C LEU A 127 13.05 -13.31 -11.34
N TYR A 128 13.60 -12.65 -10.31
CA TYR A 128 12.98 -11.49 -9.68
C TYR A 128 12.85 -10.32 -10.67
N TYR A 129 13.94 -10.03 -11.39
CA TYR A 129 13.98 -8.94 -12.38
C TYR A 129 13.11 -9.22 -13.61
N ILE A 130 12.99 -10.49 -14.04
CA ILE A 130 12.02 -10.89 -15.07
C ILE A 130 10.60 -10.57 -14.59
N GLY A 131 10.28 -10.88 -13.33
CA GLY A 131 8.98 -10.56 -12.73
C GLY A 131 8.70 -9.07 -12.61
N LEU A 132 9.71 -8.21 -12.53
CA LEU A 132 9.52 -6.75 -12.56
C LEU A 132 9.30 -6.19 -13.96
N PHE A 133 9.72 -6.91 -15.00
CA PHE A 133 9.67 -6.44 -16.37
C PHE A 133 8.32 -6.75 -17.05
N ILE A 134 7.67 -7.85 -16.67
CA ILE A 134 6.38 -8.32 -17.21
C ILE A 134 5.23 -7.66 -16.46
#